data_AF-A0A7C8YTV4-F1
#
_entry.id   AF-A0A7C8YTV4-F1
#
_cell.length_a   1.000
_cell.length_b   1.000
_cell.length_c   1.000
_cell.angle_alpha   90.00
_cell.angle_beta   90.00
_cell.angle_gamma   90.00
#
_symmetry.space_group_name_H-M   'P 1'
#
loop_
_entity.id
_entity.type
_entity.pdbx_description
1 polymer ?
#
loop_
_entity_poly.entity_id
_entity_poly.type
_entity_poly.pdbx_seq_one_letter_code
_entity_poly.pdbx_strand_id
1 'polypeptide(L)'
;ADEQRVDKCFEVISAIMWRTLAKIRKDLEPRVVTVCRPKSLERAHVIPHNGQVISIVEVNFSASHADALELVSMITENKVDESSLVEEVVEKDSGKFDYIIYGANLTFVDME
;
A
#
# COMPACT_ATOMS: atom_id res chain seq x y z
N ALA A 1 -29.12 -2.34 6.63
CA ALA A 1 -27.80 -1.98 7.16
C ALA A 1 -26.93 -1.83 5.95
N ASP A 2 -26.48 -0.60 5.71
CA ASP A 2 -25.78 -0.20 4.50
C ASP A 2 -24.43 -0.91 4.47
N GLU A 3 -24.31 -1.91 3.60
CA GLU A 3 -23.08 -2.64 3.38
C GLU A 3 -22.17 -1.67 2.64
N GLN A 4 -21.29 -1.00 3.40
CA GLN A 4 -20.34 -0.03 2.89
C GLN A 4 -19.57 -0.71 1.75
N ARG A 5 -19.94 -0.38 0.52
CA ARG A 5 -19.36 -0.93 -0.69
C ARG A 5 -17.94 -0.39 -0.76
N VAL A 6 -17.00 -1.11 -0.16
CA VAL A 6 -15.58 -0.85 -0.29
C VAL A 6 -15.30 -0.99 -1.77
N ASP A 7 -15.07 0.14 -2.44
CA ASP A 7 -14.67 0.10 -3.84
C ASP A 7 -13.29 -0.55 -3.89
N LYS A 8 -13.25 -1.79 -4.39
CA LYS A 8 -12.01 -2.57 -4.50
C LYS A 8 -11.31 -2.32 -5.84
N CYS A 9 -11.70 -1.27 -6.57
CA CYS A 9 -11.08 -0.94 -7.86
C CYS A 9 -9.58 -0.75 -7.71
N PHE A 10 -9.12 -0.02 -6.68
CA PHE A 10 -7.71 0.16 -6.41
C PHE A 10 -6.97 -1.17 -6.20
N GLU A 11 -7.49 -2.08 -5.38
CA GLU A 11 -6.88 -3.37 -5.11
C GLU A 11 -6.85 -4.26 -6.35
N VAL A 12 -7.92 -4.27 -7.13
CA VAL A 12 -8.03 -5.05 -8.37
C VAL A 12 -7.04 -4.54 -9.41
N ILE A 13 -6.97 -3.23 -9.63
CA ILE A 13 -6.03 -2.63 -10.60
C ILE A 13 -4.59 -2.87 -10.16
N SER A 14 -4.29 -2.62 -8.88
CA SER A 14 -2.97 -2.86 -8.28
C SER A 14 -2.55 -4.33 -8.42
N ALA A 15 -3.44 -5.28 -8.15
CA ALA A 15 -3.17 -6.71 -8.31
C ALA A 15 -2.89 -7.10 -9.77
N ILE A 16 -3.69 -6.60 -10.72
CA ILE A 16 -3.48 -6.84 -12.16
C ILE A 16 -2.13 -6.27 -12.62
N MET A 17 -1.81 -5.04 -12.20
CA MET A 17 -0.55 -4.39 -12.53
C MET A 17 0.64 -5.13 -11.93
N TRP A 18 0.54 -5.54 -10.66
CA TRP A 18 1.57 -6.32 -9.99
C TRP A 18 1.86 -7.62 -10.74
N ARG A 19 0.82 -8.42 -11.00
CA ARG A 19 0.94 -9.67 -11.77
C ARG A 19 1.56 -9.46 -13.14
N THR A 20 1.15 -8.40 -13.84
CA THR A 20 1.63 -8.08 -15.19
C THR A 20 3.10 -7.69 -15.15
N LEU A 21 3.50 -6.82 -14.23
CA LEU A 21 4.89 -6.42 -14.05
C LEU A 21 5.77 -7.60 -13.62
N ALA A 22 5.28 -8.49 -12.77
CA ALA A 22 5.98 -9.70 -12.38
C ALA A 22 6.28 -10.60 -13.59
N LYS A 23 5.31 -10.80 -14.50
CA LYS A 23 5.51 -11.55 -15.75
C LYS A 23 6.54 -10.91 -16.68
N ILE A 24 6.53 -9.58 -16.77
CA ILE A 24 7.47 -8.83 -17.63
C ILE A 24 8.89 -8.86 -17.05
N ARG A 25 9.01 -8.71 -15.73
CA ARG A 25 10.30 -8.60 -15.04
C ARG A 25 11.00 -9.94 -14.80
N LYS A 26 10.33 -11.07 -15.02
CA LYS A 26 10.89 -12.44 -14.93
C LYS A 26 11.77 -12.63 -13.67
N ASP A 27 13.09 -12.61 -13.81
CA ASP A 27 14.05 -12.81 -12.72
C ASP A 27 14.04 -11.69 -11.67
N LEU A 28 13.46 -10.52 -11.99
CA LEU A 28 13.28 -9.36 -11.12
C LEU A 28 11.82 -9.19 -10.68
N GLU A 29 11.11 -10.30 -10.55
CA GLU A 29 9.74 -10.32 -10.04
C GLU A 29 9.64 -9.63 -8.66
N PRO A 30 8.79 -8.60 -8.52
CA PRO A 30 8.55 -7.98 -7.22
C PRO A 30 7.74 -8.95 -6.35
N ARG A 31 8.33 -9.41 -5.24
CA ARG A 31 7.65 -10.18 -4.19
C ARG A 31 7.10 -9.34 -3.06
N VAL A 32 7.60 -8.11 -2.97
CA VAL A 32 7.21 -7.12 -1.97
C VAL A 32 6.74 -5.89 -2.72
N VAL A 33 5.59 -5.36 -2.31
CA VAL A 33 5.05 -4.10 -2.83
C VAL A 33 4.71 -3.16 -1.68
N THR A 34 4.93 -1.87 -1.90
CA THR A 34 4.46 -0.83 -0.98
C THR A 34 3.10 -0.33 -1.44
N VAL A 35 2.17 -0.16 -0.51
CA VAL A 35 0.82 0.35 -0.76
C VAL A 35 0.58 1.54 0.14
N CYS A 36 0.39 2.71 -0.48
CA CYS A 36 0.06 3.96 0.19
C CYS A 36 -1.43 4.23 0.03
N ARG A 37 -2.15 4.46 1.14
CA ARG A 37 -3.57 4.83 1.11
C ARG A 37 -3.82 6.11 1.89
N PRO A 38 -4.84 6.90 1.55
CA PRO A 38 -5.30 7.96 2.43
C PRO A 38 -5.77 7.35 3.76
N LYS A 39 -5.36 7.95 4.88
CA LYS A 39 -5.85 7.57 6.20
C LYS A 39 -7.33 7.93 6.23
N SER A 40 -8.22 6.96 6.43
CA SER A 40 -9.65 7.21 6.54
C SER A 40 -9.89 8.05 7.79
N LEU A 41 -10.04 9.36 7.61
CA LEU A 41 -10.57 10.23 8.65
C LEU A 41 -12.02 9.82 8.86
N GLU A 42 -12.32 9.20 10.01
CA GLU A 42 -13.61 9.51 10.62
C GLU A 42 -13.72 11.04 10.59
N ARG A 43 -14.81 11.56 10.04
CA ARG A 43 -15.10 12.98 9.82
C ARG A 43 -15.18 13.73 11.16
N ALA A 44 -14.08 13.78 11.92
CA ALA A 44 -13.90 14.59 13.10
C ALA A 44 -13.06 15.79 12.66
N HIS A 45 -13.77 16.78 12.13
CA HIS A 45 -13.45 18.20 12.14
C HIS A 45 -12.00 18.61 12.52
N VAL A 46 -11.33 19.25 11.54
CA VAL A 46 -10.59 20.54 11.66
C VAL A 46 -9.06 20.55 11.51
N ILE A 47 -8.34 19.45 11.25
CA ILE A 47 -6.89 19.57 10.91
C ILE A 47 -6.52 18.74 9.68
N PRO A 48 -6.08 19.36 8.56
CA PRO A 48 -5.44 18.62 7.47
C PRO A 48 -4.14 18.03 8.02
N HIS A 49 -4.09 16.71 8.12
CA HIS A 49 -2.88 15.99 8.49
C HIS A 49 -2.36 15.26 7.25
N ASN A 50 -1.04 15.08 7.15
CA ASN A 50 -0.39 14.28 6.11
C ASN A 50 -0.64 12.78 6.36
N GLY A 51 -1.90 12.38 6.38
CA GLY A 51 -2.33 11.03 6.71
C GLY A 51 -2.31 10.13 5.50
N GLN A 52 -1.15 9.57 5.20
CA GLN A 52 -1.08 8.39 4.37
C GLN A 52 -0.74 7.19 5.24
N VAL A 53 -1.52 6.13 5.11
CA VAL A 53 -1.15 4.82 5.64
C VAL A 53 -0.21 4.19 4.65
N ILE A 54 1.03 3.94 5.08
CA ILE A 54 2.04 3.24 4.30
C ILE A 54 2.08 1.81 4.79
N SER A 55 1.91 0.88 3.86
CA SER A 55 1.89 -0.53 4.19
C SER A 55 2.72 -1.35 3.22
N ILE A 56 3.27 -2.45 3.72
CA ILE A 56 4.00 -3.43 2.92
C ILE A 56 3.15 -4.69 2.77
N VAL A 57 3.13 -5.22 1.55
CA VAL A 57 2.53 -6.52 1.21
C VAL A 57 3.64 -7.40 0.64
N GLU A 58 3.85 -8.55 1.27
CA GLU A 58 4.84 -9.54 0.85
C GLU A 58 4.17 -10.87 0.53
N VAL A 59 4.57 -11.50 -0.58
CA VAL A 59 4.13 -12.84 -0.97
C VAL A 59 5.30 -13.83 -0.94
N ASN A 60 5.05 -15.03 -0.42
CA ASN A 60 6.02 -16.13 -0.42
C ASN A 60 5.99 -16.96 -1.73
N PHE A 61 5.09 -16.62 -2.65
CA PHE A 61 4.91 -17.25 -3.96
C PHE A 61 5.27 -16.30 -5.11
N SER A 62 5.22 -16.81 -6.35
CA SER A 62 5.43 -15.99 -7.56
C SER A 62 4.14 -15.24 -7.92
N ALA A 63 4.14 -13.92 -7.77
CA ALA A 63 3.06 -13.03 -8.20
C ALA A 63 2.71 -13.16 -9.69
N SER A 64 3.64 -13.60 -10.55
CA SER A 64 3.46 -13.81 -11.98
C SER A 64 2.52 -14.99 -12.28
N HIS A 65 2.57 -16.02 -11.44
CA HIS A 65 1.77 -17.24 -11.55
C HIS A 65 0.56 -17.24 -10.61
N ALA A 66 0.51 -16.32 -9.64
CA ALA A 66 -0.60 -16.15 -8.73
C ALA A 66 -1.93 -15.87 -9.44
N ASP A 67 -3.02 -16.25 -8.78
CA ASP A 67 -4.35 -15.81 -9.17
C ASP A 67 -4.55 -14.32 -8.86
N ALA A 68 -5.32 -13.62 -9.69
CA ALA A 68 -5.56 -12.19 -9.47
C ALA A 68 -6.31 -11.93 -8.15
N LEU A 69 -7.24 -12.81 -7.77
CA LEU A 69 -8.01 -12.68 -6.54
C LEU A 69 -7.14 -12.93 -5.30
N GLU A 70 -6.15 -13.83 -5.40
CA GLU A 70 -5.18 -14.07 -4.34
C GLU A 70 -4.37 -12.79 -4.06
N LEU A 71 -3.87 -12.13 -5.11
CA LEU A 71 -3.16 -10.85 -4.95
C LEU A 71 -4.07 -9.74 -4.41
N VAL A 72 -5.36 -9.70 -4.80
CA VAL A 72 -6.33 -8.75 -4.24
C VAL A 72 -6.52 -8.97 -2.74
N SER A 73 -6.67 -10.22 -2.30
CA SER A 73 -6.76 -10.54 -0.86
C SER A 73 -5.50 -10.11 -0.13
N MET A 74 -4.31 -10.36 -0.69
CA MET A 74 -3.05 -9.93 -0.08
C MET A 74 -2.97 -8.40 0.10
N ILE A 75 -3.37 -7.63 -0.92
CA ILE A 75 -3.37 -6.15 -0.85
C ILE A 75 -4.43 -5.60 0.12
N THR A 76 -5.52 -6.35 0.33
CA THR A 76 -6.63 -5.95 1.20
C THR A 76 -6.33 -6.27 2.68
N GLU A 77 -5.92 -7.52 2.94
CA GLU A 77 -5.95 -8.14 4.27
C GLU A 77 -4.55 -8.35 4.86
N ASN A 78 -3.56 -8.67 4.04
CA ASN A 78 -2.20 -9.03 4.49
C ASN A 78 -1.20 -7.89 4.31
N LYS A 79 -1.56 -6.72 4.81
CA LYS A 79 -0.70 -5.53 4.80
C LYS A 79 -0.14 -5.28 6.20
N VAL A 80 1.17 -5.06 6.29
CA VAL A 80 1.82 -4.58 7.53
C VAL A 80 1.80 -3.06 7.49
N ASP A 81 1.18 -2.42 8.47
CA ASP A 81 1.19 -0.96 8.61
C ASP A 81 2.55 -0.50 9.15
N GLU A 82 3.29 0.23 8.32
CA GLU A 82 4.59 0.81 8.67
C GLU A 82 4.49 2.32 8.97
N SER A 83 3.29 2.89 8.96
CA SER A 83 3.07 4.32 9.16
C SER A 83 3.60 4.77 10.52
N SER A 84 3.45 3.95 11.56
CA SER A 84 3.96 4.25 12.90
C SER A 84 5.48 4.36 12.94
N LEU A 85 6.20 3.58 12.13
CA LEU A 85 7.66 3.66 12.04
C LEU A 85 8.08 4.98 11.37
N VAL A 86 7.33 5.41 10.36
CA VAL A 86 7.55 6.69 9.69
C VAL A 86 7.25 7.84 10.65
N GLU A 87 6.12 7.81 11.35
CA GLU A 87 5.73 8.81 12.35
C GLU A 87 6.80 8.92 13.45
N GLU A 88 7.29 7.80 14.00
CA GLU A 88 8.35 7.80 15.03
C GLU A 88 9.65 8.48 14.55
N VAL A 89 10.07 8.21 13.31
CA VAL A 89 11.30 8.81 12.75
C VAL A 89 11.14 10.32 12.56
N VAL A 90 9.98 10.77 12.08
CA VAL A 90 9.69 12.20 11.88
C VAL A 90 9.59 12.95 13.21
N GLU A 91 8.97 12.33 14.21
CA GLU A 91 8.79 12.93 15.55
C GLU A 91 10.11 13.06 16.31
N LYS A 92 11.05 12.12 16.16
CA LYS A 92 12.39 12.20 16.79
C LYS A 92 13.14 13.48 16.46
N ASP A 93 12.99 13.98 15.24
CA ASP A 93 13.62 15.23 14.81
C ASP A 93 12.68 16.44 14.94
N SER A 94 11.57 16.31 15.67
CA SER A 94 10.56 17.36 15.87
C SER A 94 10.02 17.95 14.55
N GLY A 95 9.99 17.14 13.48
CA GLY A 95 9.60 17.58 12.15
C GLY A 95 10.54 18.63 11.51
N LYS A 96 11.80 18.69 11.95
CA LYS A 96 12.77 19.70 11.50
C LYS A 96 13.42 19.37 10.15
N PHE A 97 13.34 18.11 9.72
CA PHE A 97 13.85 17.64 8.45
C PHE A 97 12.73 17.11 7.57
N ASP A 98 12.92 17.25 6.26
CA ASP A 98 12.09 16.61 5.26
C ASP A 98 12.60 15.18 5.02
N TYR A 99 11.68 14.21 4.92
CA TYR A 99 12.01 12.80 4.66
C TYR A 99 11.48 12.37 3.31
N ILE A 100 12.29 11.57 2.61
CA ILE A 100 11.89 10.89 1.37
C ILE A 100 11.79 9.41 1.70
N ILE A 101 10.61 8.83 1.48
CA ILE A 101 10.37 7.41 1.68
C ILE A 101 10.63 6.70 0.35
N TYR A 102 11.55 5.72 0.38
CA TYR A 102 11.74 4.79 -0.70
C TYR A 102 10.91 3.53 -0.42
N GLY A 103 9.83 3.35 -1.17
CA GLY A 103 9.07 2.11 -1.13
C GLY A 103 9.84 0.94 -1.74
N ALA A 104 9.21 -0.23 -1.77
CA ALA A 104 9.73 -1.38 -2.50
C ALA A 104 9.88 -1.07 -4.00
N ASN A 105 10.52 -1.99 -4.73
CA ASN A 105 10.74 -1.92 -6.19
C ASN A 105 9.44 -1.79 -7.02
N LEU A 106 8.29 -1.90 -6.38
CA LEU A 106 6.97 -1.59 -6.92
C LEU A 106 6.12 -0.95 -5.80
N THR A 107 5.58 0.24 -6.06
CA THR A 107 4.75 1.01 -5.13
C THR A 107 3.43 1.36 -5.81
N PHE A 108 2.32 1.14 -5.10
CA PHE A 108 0.98 1.55 -5.50
C PHE A 108 0.49 2.65 -4.55
N VAL A 109 0.01 3.76 -5.12
CA VAL A 109 -0.51 4.89 -4.36
C VAL A 109 -1.96 5.07 -4.71
N ASP A 110 -2.82 4.95 -3.71
CA ASP A 110 -4.23 5.29 -3.82
C ASP A 110 -4.39 6.81 -3.68
N MET A 111 -4.98 7.41 -4.70
CA MET A 111 -5.15 8.86 -4.85
C MET A 111 -6.63 9.25 -4.88
N GLU A 112 -7.54 8.30 -4.63
CA GLU A 112 -8.99 8.53 -4.58
C GLU A 112 -9.45 9.23 -3.28
#